data_AF-A0A7C3ZBK1-F1
#
_entry.id   AF-A0A7C3ZBK1-F1
#
_cell.length_a   1.000
_cell.length_b   1.000
_cell.length_c   1.000
_cell.angle_alpha   90.00
_cell.angle_beta   90.00
_cell.angle_gamma   90.00
#
_symmetry.space_group_name_H-M   'P 1'
#
loop_
_entity.id
_entity.type
_entity.pdbx_description
1 polymer ?
#
loop_
_entity_poly.entity_id
_entity_poly.type
_entity_poly.pdbx_seq_one_letter_code
_entity_poly.pdbx_strand_id
1 'polypeptide(L)'
;MKKSFLNIFKKSIRKINVKKPLEKKGFVIFQIDGLSYEALKKALSLNLMPHLKKIIKSDKYILSRYFTGTPSDTPFFQAGLLYGNNDNIPGFRWIERETGEEIIFKKPESAGRIEELLAKKSRGLLTGGSSYVNLFSGGASRSTFTLSTFSIRYLFKKKVRNFDIFIVFVFHIFTFLKTFFYVFFEALFEIGERIADILKNRRVRPEGFFPFARAMSNVIFKEIETFGAIMDISRGVPSIYLDYIGYDEISHHRGPYSYSALRTLKAIDRKIFHIYKAILKAERKYDFFIISDHGHTPSIPFSGLNGGKMLKNIIQDYTGGDLKIYEFDTGYDAVFKRLFLYIGDFFKKGTCSKIFNKFTGRFRLKEENMKDEKIDWRTADKIIYIMDSGPMANIYFSGNTQRMSVEAVEKKFAGLTAMLAGINGIGFIAGVNNAGETVIYNNADKKFYEYSYYLKNLENMCPTIKHIAKGYKNAEEKEAAFLSLKKFTKFKNAGDLILFGEYDGRNIINFENQMGAHGGIGGEQNEPFAVWAKNTRFDFGAVDNSCKIYEFLYNNYVE
;
A
#
# COMPACT_ATOMS: atom_id res chain seq x y z
N MET A 1 1.60 -31.93 29.71
CA MET A 1 1.28 -30.87 28.71
C MET A 1 0.19 -29.85 29.13
N LYS A 2 -0.94 -30.23 29.76
CA LYS A 2 -2.05 -29.30 30.09
C LYS A 2 -1.70 -28.13 31.07
N LYS A 3 -0.86 -28.33 32.09
CA LYS A 3 -0.52 -27.28 33.09
C LYS A 3 0.38 -26.15 32.56
N SER A 4 1.30 -26.44 31.63
CA SER A 4 2.14 -25.43 30.96
C SER A 4 1.29 -24.50 30.07
N PHE A 5 0.28 -25.09 29.43
CA PHE A 5 -0.63 -24.43 28.51
C PHE A 5 -1.50 -23.34 29.15
N LEU A 6 -2.14 -23.68 30.28
CA LEU A 6 -2.93 -22.73 31.05
C LEU A 6 -2.09 -21.55 31.55
N ASN A 7 -0.81 -21.79 31.82
CA ASN A 7 0.12 -20.76 32.28
C ASN A 7 0.58 -19.83 31.16
N ILE A 8 0.72 -20.31 29.92
CA ILE A 8 0.97 -19.46 28.74
C ILE A 8 -0.26 -18.58 28.48
N PHE A 9 -1.45 -19.17 28.49
CA PHE A 9 -2.71 -18.46 28.29
C PHE A 9 -2.94 -17.40 29.38
N LYS A 10 -2.78 -17.76 30.67
CA LYS A 10 -2.85 -16.82 31.81
C LYS A 10 -1.76 -15.75 31.76
N LYS A 11 -0.53 -16.05 31.33
CA LYS A 11 0.56 -15.05 31.20
C LYS A 11 0.30 -14.06 30.07
N SER A 12 -0.25 -14.51 28.95
CA SER A 12 -0.58 -13.63 27.83
C SER A 12 -1.76 -12.71 28.15
N ILE A 13 -2.73 -13.21 28.95
CA ILE A 13 -3.87 -12.42 29.42
C ILE A 13 -3.49 -11.41 30.52
N ARG A 14 -2.59 -11.76 31.46
CA ARG A 14 -2.25 -10.93 32.63
C ARG A 14 -1.20 -9.83 32.40
N LYS A 15 -0.59 -9.69 31.22
CA LYS A 15 0.61 -8.84 31.01
C LYS A 15 0.38 -7.56 30.19
N ILE A 16 -0.85 -7.10 30.06
CA ILE A 16 -1.13 -5.82 29.39
C ILE A 16 -1.26 -4.76 30.47
N ASN A 17 -0.15 -4.08 30.76
CA ASN A 17 -0.19 -2.84 31.51
C ASN A 17 -0.82 -1.78 30.60
N VAL A 18 -2.13 -1.58 30.75
CA VAL A 18 -2.82 -0.42 30.19
C VAL A 18 -2.23 0.80 30.89
N LYS A 19 -1.32 1.51 30.22
CA LYS A 19 -0.62 2.66 30.81
C LYS A 19 -1.51 3.90 30.95
N LYS A 20 -2.62 3.98 30.20
CA LYS A 20 -3.51 5.14 30.20
C LYS A 20 -4.77 4.87 31.03
N PRO A 21 -5.27 5.83 31.83
CA PRO A 21 -6.54 5.67 32.56
C PRO A 21 -7.68 5.29 31.62
N LEU A 22 -8.57 4.40 32.07
CA LEU A 22 -9.76 3.97 31.30
C LEU A 22 -10.75 5.13 31.04
N GLU A 23 -10.69 6.17 31.86
CA GLU A 23 -11.54 7.37 31.77
C GLU A 23 -11.26 8.21 30.53
N LYS A 24 -10.03 8.20 30.01
CA LYS A 24 -9.70 8.90 28.76
C LYS A 24 -10.29 8.15 27.57
N LYS A 25 -10.84 8.88 26.60
CA LYS A 25 -11.30 8.27 25.36
C LYS A 25 -10.13 7.61 24.63
N GLY A 26 -10.39 6.45 24.03
CA GLY A 26 -9.51 5.82 23.05
C GLY A 26 -10.06 5.98 21.64
N PHE A 27 -9.30 5.48 20.66
CA PHE A 27 -9.80 5.36 19.29
C PHE A 27 -9.49 4.00 18.68
N VAL A 28 -10.33 3.60 17.72
CA VAL A 28 -10.11 2.45 16.85
C VAL A 28 -10.22 2.93 15.41
N ILE A 29 -9.16 2.73 14.62
CA ILE A 29 -9.17 2.96 13.18
C ILE A 29 -9.24 1.60 12.47
N PHE A 30 -10.24 1.45 11.62
CA PHE A 30 -10.44 0.32 10.72
C PHE A 30 -10.15 0.79 9.30
N GLN A 31 -8.99 0.46 8.76
CA GLN A 31 -8.64 0.75 7.37
C GLN A 31 -9.12 -0.37 6.45
N ILE A 32 -9.76 0.01 5.33
CA ILE A 32 -9.97 -0.86 4.17
C ILE A 32 -9.01 -0.39 3.09
N ASP A 33 -7.94 -1.15 2.88
CA ASP A 33 -6.88 -0.82 1.92
C ASP A 33 -7.44 -0.79 0.48
N GLY A 34 -7.06 0.22 -0.29
CA GLY A 34 -7.34 0.34 -1.72
C GLY A 34 -8.80 0.62 -2.12
N LEU A 35 -9.74 0.80 -1.18
CA LEU A 35 -11.16 0.97 -1.48
C LEU A 35 -11.56 2.43 -1.74
N SER A 36 -11.80 2.77 -3.01
CA SER A 36 -12.30 4.10 -3.40
C SER A 36 -13.71 4.38 -2.85
N TYR A 37 -14.04 5.66 -2.72
CA TYR A 37 -15.38 6.10 -2.36
C TYR A 37 -16.47 5.57 -3.31
N GLU A 38 -16.18 5.55 -4.62
CA GLU A 38 -17.10 5.06 -5.64
C GLU A 38 -17.27 3.53 -5.60
N ALA A 39 -16.20 2.77 -5.37
CA ALA A 39 -16.27 1.33 -5.14
C ALA A 39 -17.06 0.99 -3.87
N LEU A 40 -16.89 1.76 -2.79
CA LEU A 40 -17.70 1.63 -1.58
C LEU A 40 -19.19 1.87 -1.88
N LYS A 41 -19.53 2.97 -2.58
CA LYS A 41 -20.92 3.25 -2.99
C LYS A 41 -21.52 2.11 -3.80
N LYS A 42 -20.75 1.56 -4.74
CA LYS A 42 -21.16 0.39 -5.53
C LYS A 42 -21.42 -0.81 -4.61
N ALA A 43 -20.53 -1.11 -3.67
CA ALA A 43 -20.70 -2.22 -2.72
C ALA A 43 -21.95 -2.05 -1.83
N LEU A 44 -22.24 -0.83 -1.36
CA LEU A 44 -23.43 -0.50 -0.58
C LEU A 44 -24.72 -0.63 -1.40
N SER A 45 -24.68 -0.28 -2.68
CA SER A 45 -25.81 -0.45 -3.62
C SER A 45 -26.13 -1.93 -3.85
N LEU A 46 -25.09 -2.77 -3.95
CA LEU A 46 -25.19 -4.23 -4.10
C LEU A 46 -25.46 -4.96 -2.78
N ASN A 47 -25.68 -4.23 -1.68
CA ASN A 47 -25.91 -4.77 -0.34
C ASN A 47 -24.80 -5.74 0.12
N LEU A 48 -23.55 -5.48 -0.29
CA LEU A 48 -22.39 -6.28 0.12
C LEU A 48 -21.93 -5.89 1.53
N MET A 49 -22.22 -4.68 1.98
CA MET A 49 -21.82 -4.16 3.30
C MET A 49 -23.04 -3.69 4.13
N PRO A 50 -23.98 -4.60 4.48
CA PRO A 50 -25.22 -4.22 5.17
C PRO A 50 -24.99 -3.61 6.56
N HIS A 51 -23.94 -4.00 7.30
CA HIS A 51 -23.67 -3.45 8.62
C HIS A 51 -23.16 -2.00 8.54
N LEU A 52 -22.19 -1.74 7.67
CA LEU A 52 -21.72 -0.38 7.40
C LEU A 52 -22.84 0.50 6.86
N LYS A 53 -23.67 -0.03 5.95
CA LYS A 53 -24.87 0.67 5.45
C LYS A 53 -25.82 1.07 6.59
N LYS A 54 -26.02 0.20 7.58
CA LYS A 54 -26.84 0.50 8.77
C LYS A 54 -26.20 1.55 9.67
N ILE A 55 -24.88 1.51 9.85
CA ILE A 55 -24.12 2.51 10.62
C ILE A 55 -24.32 3.90 9.99
N ILE A 56 -24.11 4.01 8.67
CA ILE A 56 -24.25 5.28 7.93
C ILE A 56 -25.69 5.80 7.98
N LYS A 57 -26.70 4.91 7.83
CA LYS A 57 -28.13 5.29 7.88
C LYS A 57 -28.64 5.67 9.28
N SER A 58 -27.85 5.51 10.34
CA SER A 58 -28.30 5.79 11.70
C SER A 58 -28.29 7.26 12.10
N ASP A 59 -27.84 8.16 11.21
CA ASP A 59 -27.56 9.59 11.43
C ASP A 59 -26.55 9.90 12.55
N LYS A 60 -25.96 8.87 13.16
CA LYS A 60 -24.88 8.99 14.16
C LYS A 60 -23.49 9.06 13.52
N TYR A 61 -23.38 8.68 12.25
CA TYR A 61 -22.13 8.64 11.50
C TYR A 61 -22.25 9.40 10.19
N ILE A 62 -21.15 10.01 9.77
CA ILE A 62 -21.01 10.72 8.50
C ILE A 62 -20.12 9.85 7.61
N LEU A 63 -20.47 9.73 6.33
CA LEU A 63 -19.62 9.17 5.28
C LEU A 63 -19.23 10.32 4.34
N SER A 64 -17.94 10.54 4.14
CA SER A 64 -17.44 11.47 3.12
C SER A 64 -16.27 10.86 2.35
N ARG A 65 -16.13 11.28 1.10
CA ARG A 65 -14.86 11.17 0.39
C ARG A 65 -13.88 12.19 0.93
N TYR A 66 -12.60 11.94 0.76
CA TYR A 66 -11.55 12.92 0.98
C TYR A 66 -10.42 12.70 -0.02
N PHE A 67 -9.39 13.53 0.01
CA PHE A 67 -8.26 13.46 -0.93
C PHE A 67 -6.99 12.99 -0.23
N THR A 68 -6.36 11.92 -0.75
CA THR A 68 -5.14 11.36 -0.12
C THR A 68 -3.85 12.08 -0.51
N GLY A 69 -3.81 12.79 -1.64
CA GLY A 69 -2.58 13.35 -2.18
C GLY A 69 -1.91 12.49 -3.26
N THR A 70 -0.74 12.96 -3.69
CA THR A 70 0.19 12.26 -4.59
C THR A 70 1.50 12.04 -3.84
N PRO A 71 2.03 10.81 -3.77
CA PRO A 71 1.44 9.56 -4.28
C PRO A 71 0.21 9.12 -3.48
N SER A 72 -0.70 8.39 -4.13
CA SER A 72 -1.85 7.76 -3.48
C SER A 72 -1.58 6.28 -3.19
N ASP A 73 -0.70 6.01 -2.23
CA ASP A 73 -0.34 4.65 -1.82
C ASP A 73 -0.22 4.47 -0.30
N THR A 74 -0.24 3.21 0.13
CA THR A 74 -0.19 2.81 1.54
C THR A 74 0.99 3.40 2.32
N PRO A 75 2.27 3.37 1.84
CA PRO A 75 3.37 3.90 2.63
C PRO A 75 3.30 5.42 2.80
N PHE A 76 2.93 6.17 1.77
CA PHE A 76 2.75 7.62 1.90
C PHE A 76 1.60 7.94 2.87
N PHE A 77 0.48 7.25 2.72
CA PHE A 77 -0.68 7.46 3.58
C PHE A 77 -0.38 7.11 5.04
N GLN A 78 0.14 5.92 5.32
CA GLN A 78 0.41 5.45 6.68
C GLN A 78 1.52 6.25 7.37
N ALA A 79 2.55 6.70 6.64
CA ALA A 79 3.56 7.59 7.21
C ALA A 79 2.95 8.90 7.71
N GLY A 80 2.10 9.52 6.89
CA GLY A 80 1.39 10.74 7.28
C GLY A 80 0.40 10.51 8.42
N LEU A 81 -0.40 9.44 8.36
CA LEU A 81 -1.39 9.11 9.40
C LEU A 81 -0.76 8.73 10.74
N LEU A 82 0.36 7.99 10.75
CA LEU A 82 0.93 7.42 11.97
C LEU A 82 2.06 8.25 12.58
N TYR A 83 2.70 9.10 11.78
CA TYR A 83 3.84 9.93 12.20
C TYR A 83 3.69 11.42 11.84
N GLY A 84 2.61 11.84 11.18
CA GLY A 84 2.42 13.25 10.82
C GLY A 84 3.45 13.76 9.80
N ASN A 85 4.14 12.86 9.10
CA ASN A 85 5.09 13.23 8.06
C ASN A 85 5.12 12.15 6.98
N ASN A 86 4.87 12.56 5.74
CA ASN A 86 5.01 11.73 4.54
C ASN A 86 5.91 12.39 3.48
N ASP A 87 6.72 13.37 3.88
CA ASP A 87 7.64 14.03 2.97
C ASP A 87 8.74 13.08 2.52
N ASN A 88 9.11 13.14 1.24
CA ASN A 88 10.15 12.31 0.63
C ASN A 88 9.85 10.81 0.61
N ILE A 89 8.58 10.41 0.69
CA ILE A 89 8.11 9.07 0.35
C ILE A 89 7.48 9.16 -1.05
N PRO A 90 8.24 8.84 -2.12
CA PRO A 90 7.82 9.11 -3.49
C PRO A 90 6.97 7.99 -4.10
N GLY A 91 6.67 6.94 -3.33
CA GLY A 91 5.90 5.81 -3.80
C GLY A 91 6.20 4.55 -2.99
N PHE A 92 5.75 3.41 -3.52
CA PHE A 92 5.94 2.09 -2.91
C PHE A 92 7.39 1.60 -2.97
N ARG A 93 8.18 2.14 -3.91
CA ARG A 93 9.61 1.85 -4.05
C ARG A 93 10.40 3.03 -4.61
N TRP A 94 11.66 3.16 -4.21
CA TRP A 94 12.60 4.16 -4.73
C TRP A 94 14.06 3.79 -4.46
N ILE A 95 14.97 4.57 -5.05
CA ILE A 95 16.40 4.57 -4.74
C ILE A 95 16.76 5.74 -3.84
N GLU A 96 17.44 5.48 -2.73
CA GLU A 96 18.14 6.53 -1.97
C GLU A 96 19.49 6.84 -2.64
N ARG A 97 19.56 7.93 -3.42
CA ARG A 97 20.76 8.30 -4.20
C ARG A 97 22.05 8.46 -3.38
N GLU A 98 21.93 8.80 -2.09
CA GLU A 98 23.10 8.97 -1.22
C GLU A 98 23.83 7.65 -0.95
N THR A 99 23.07 6.55 -0.88
CA THR A 99 23.55 5.22 -0.50
C THR A 99 23.48 4.21 -1.64
N GLY A 100 22.65 4.46 -2.66
CA GLY A 100 22.28 3.49 -3.68
C GLY A 100 21.32 2.41 -3.15
N GLU A 101 20.79 2.55 -1.93
CA GLU A 101 19.90 1.55 -1.35
C GLU A 101 18.51 1.58 -2.00
N GLU A 102 18.01 0.40 -2.33
CA GLU A 102 16.64 0.18 -2.78
C GLU A 102 15.69 0.11 -1.59
N ILE A 103 14.78 1.08 -1.51
CA ILE A 103 13.67 1.05 -0.56
C ILE A 103 12.48 0.43 -1.28
N ILE A 104 11.98 -0.69 -0.76
CA ILE A 104 10.83 -1.41 -1.33
C ILE A 104 9.92 -1.85 -0.18
N PHE A 105 8.66 -1.41 -0.16
CA PHE A 105 7.67 -1.75 0.87
C PHE A 105 7.12 -3.20 0.79
N LYS A 106 7.99 -4.13 0.40
CA LYS A 106 7.87 -5.59 0.52
C LYS A 106 9.00 -6.20 1.36
N LYS A 107 10.05 -5.42 1.65
CA LYS A 107 11.20 -5.79 2.48
C LYS A 107 10.96 -5.22 3.89
N PRO A 108 10.87 -6.05 4.94
CA PRO A 108 10.76 -5.56 6.31
C PRO A 108 11.86 -4.58 6.72
N GLU A 109 13.08 -4.80 6.21
CA GLU A 109 14.23 -3.93 6.47
C GLU A 109 14.01 -2.51 5.95
N SER A 110 13.41 -2.38 4.75
CA SER A 110 13.06 -1.08 4.17
C SER A 110 12.02 -0.37 5.02
N ALA A 111 10.93 -1.05 5.40
CA ALA A 111 9.88 -0.46 6.22
C ALA A 111 10.39 -0.04 7.61
N GLY A 112 11.24 -0.86 8.25
CA GLY A 112 11.87 -0.56 9.53
C GLY A 112 12.78 0.67 9.48
N ARG A 113 13.61 0.78 8.44
CA ARG A 113 14.47 1.95 8.23
C ARG A 113 13.66 3.24 8.10
N ILE A 114 12.62 3.25 7.27
CA ILE A 114 11.78 4.44 7.08
C ILE A 114 11.03 4.79 8.35
N GLU A 115 10.51 3.79 9.08
CA GLU A 115 9.88 4.02 10.38
C GLU A 115 10.82 4.67 11.40
N GLU A 116 12.08 4.21 11.48
CA GLU A 116 13.09 4.82 12.36
C GLU A 116 13.35 6.30 12.01
N LEU A 117 13.37 6.64 10.72
CA LEU A 117 13.54 8.02 10.27
C LEU A 117 12.32 8.89 10.62
N LEU A 118 11.11 8.35 10.46
CA LEU A 118 9.87 9.04 10.83
C LEU A 118 9.77 9.25 12.35
N ALA A 119 10.09 8.21 13.14
CA ALA A 119 10.04 8.23 14.60
C ALA A 119 11.05 9.21 15.23
N LYS A 120 12.13 9.57 14.51
CA LYS A 120 13.07 10.62 14.96
C LYS A 120 12.48 12.03 14.85
N LYS A 121 11.53 12.25 13.93
CA LYS A 121 10.91 13.56 13.70
C LYS A 121 9.65 13.77 14.52
N SER A 122 8.84 12.71 14.66
CA SER A 122 7.53 12.78 15.27
C SER A 122 7.24 11.56 16.14
N ARG A 123 6.45 11.75 17.20
CA ARG A 123 6.01 10.66 18.06
C ARG A 123 4.96 9.82 17.34
N GLY A 124 5.10 8.49 17.38
CA GLY A 124 4.14 7.58 16.75
C GLY A 124 2.74 7.66 17.38
N LEU A 125 1.70 7.74 16.55
CA LEU A 125 0.30 7.89 16.95
C LEU A 125 -0.22 6.76 17.85
N LEU A 126 0.33 5.56 17.69
CA LEU A 126 -0.08 4.35 18.40
C LEU A 126 0.77 4.11 19.65
N THR A 127 1.50 5.10 20.16
CA THR A 127 2.29 4.96 21.41
C THR A 127 1.42 4.44 22.56
N GLY A 128 1.72 3.24 23.06
CA GLY A 128 0.94 2.57 24.12
C GLY A 128 -0.28 1.79 23.62
N GLY A 129 -0.52 1.79 22.32
CA GLY A 129 -1.59 1.09 21.61
C GLY A 129 -1.12 -0.15 20.86
N SER A 130 -1.93 -0.58 19.88
CA SER A 130 -1.72 -1.77 19.06
C SER A 130 -1.90 -1.52 17.56
N SER A 131 -1.08 -2.21 16.78
CA SER A 131 -1.05 -2.18 15.30
C SER A 131 -1.16 -3.60 14.75
N TYR A 132 -1.94 -3.79 13.69
CA TYR A 132 -2.17 -5.09 13.06
C TYR A 132 -2.09 -5.01 11.53
N VAL A 133 -1.21 -5.81 10.91
CA VAL A 133 -1.09 -6.01 9.45
C VAL A 133 -0.56 -4.80 8.65
N ASN A 134 -0.40 -3.63 9.28
CA ASN A 134 0.10 -2.40 8.65
C ASN A 134 1.55 -2.49 8.09
N LEU A 135 1.95 -1.48 7.30
CA LEU A 135 3.36 -1.28 6.94
C LEU A 135 4.19 -0.73 8.10
N PHE A 136 3.65 0.26 8.83
CA PHE A 136 4.30 0.86 9.98
C PHE A 136 3.54 0.59 11.29
N SER A 137 4.27 0.51 12.40
CA SER A 137 3.72 0.27 13.73
C SER A 137 3.12 1.50 14.38
N GLY A 138 3.50 2.71 13.92
CA GLY A 138 3.07 3.96 14.57
C GLY A 138 3.55 4.06 16.02
N GLY A 139 4.65 3.40 16.38
CA GLY A 139 5.16 3.35 17.76
C GLY A 139 4.33 2.46 18.70
N ALA A 140 3.52 1.55 18.17
CA ALA A 140 2.70 0.65 18.96
C ALA A 140 3.53 -0.19 19.94
N SER A 141 2.98 -0.37 21.15
CA SER A 141 3.60 -1.28 22.14
C SER A 141 3.45 -2.75 21.75
N ARG A 142 2.57 -3.02 20.80
CA ARG A 142 2.28 -4.32 20.25
C ARG A 142 1.97 -4.18 18.76
N SER A 143 2.74 -4.90 17.95
CA SER A 143 2.63 -4.87 16.49
C SER A 143 2.59 -6.31 16.01
N THR A 144 1.49 -6.69 15.36
CA THR A 144 1.24 -8.06 14.92
C THR A 144 1.13 -8.07 13.40
N PHE A 145 2.04 -8.79 12.72
CA PHE A 145 2.18 -8.79 11.26
C PHE A 145 2.44 -7.41 10.64
N THR A 146 2.92 -6.44 11.42
CA THR A 146 3.33 -5.13 10.93
C THR A 146 4.70 -5.21 10.24
N LEU A 147 4.79 -4.80 8.96
CA LEU A 147 5.95 -5.05 8.12
C LEU A 147 7.26 -4.46 8.69
N SER A 148 7.26 -3.22 9.16
CA SER A 148 8.44 -2.54 9.71
C SER A 148 9.04 -3.22 10.94
N THR A 149 8.20 -3.91 11.73
CA THR A 149 8.63 -4.66 12.91
C THR A 149 8.98 -6.12 12.61
N PHE A 150 8.77 -6.56 11.37
CA PHE A 150 8.94 -7.94 10.92
C PHE A 150 10.43 -8.26 10.63
N SER A 151 11.31 -8.13 11.62
CA SER A 151 12.75 -8.39 11.43
C SER A 151 13.18 -9.79 11.86
N ILE A 152 13.95 -10.47 11.00
CA ILE A 152 14.69 -11.72 11.29
C ILE A 152 15.52 -11.56 12.58
N ARG A 153 16.23 -10.43 12.73
CA ARG A 153 17.10 -10.18 13.90
C ARG A 153 16.29 -10.02 15.20
N TYR A 154 15.04 -9.54 15.13
CA TYR A 154 14.16 -9.39 16.29
C TYR A 154 13.44 -10.69 16.68
N LEU A 155 13.14 -11.56 15.73
CA LEU A 155 12.66 -12.93 15.99
C LEU A 155 13.66 -13.73 16.83
N PHE A 156 14.97 -13.47 16.65
CA PHE A 156 16.04 -14.19 17.35
C PHE A 156 16.63 -13.46 18.57
N LYS A 157 16.35 -12.15 18.79
CA LYS A 157 16.80 -11.38 19.97
C LYS A 157 15.64 -10.66 20.69
N LYS A 158 14.75 -11.42 21.36
CA LYS A 158 14.04 -11.10 22.63
C LYS A 158 12.90 -12.12 22.84
N LYS A 159 12.53 -12.39 24.09
CA LYS A 159 11.34 -13.19 24.47
C LYS A 159 10.14 -12.71 23.65
N VAL A 160 9.69 -13.55 22.73
CA VAL A 160 8.64 -13.24 21.74
C VAL A 160 7.35 -12.85 22.48
N ARG A 161 7.06 -11.55 22.54
CA ARG A 161 5.83 -10.96 23.10
C ARG A 161 4.72 -10.79 22.06
N ASN A 162 5.07 -10.90 20.77
CA ASN A 162 4.21 -10.47 19.65
C ASN A 162 3.43 -11.63 18.98
N PHE A 163 3.81 -12.89 19.22
CA PHE A 163 3.17 -14.07 18.58
C PHE A 163 2.08 -14.72 19.44
N ASP A 164 1.84 -14.18 20.63
CA ASP A 164 0.87 -14.72 21.58
C ASP A 164 -0.56 -14.75 21.02
N ILE A 165 -0.95 -13.76 20.20
CA ILE A 165 -2.28 -13.75 19.55
C ILE A 165 -2.39 -14.87 18.55
N PHE A 166 -1.37 -15.04 17.70
CA PHE A 166 -1.34 -16.10 16.72
C PHE A 166 -1.41 -17.48 17.40
N ILE A 167 -0.66 -17.67 18.48
CA ILE A 167 -0.70 -18.88 19.30
C ILE A 167 -2.11 -19.08 19.88
N VAL A 168 -2.67 -18.09 20.56
CA VAL A 168 -4.04 -18.15 21.12
C VAL A 168 -5.07 -18.46 20.03
N PHE A 169 -4.92 -17.87 18.85
CA PHE A 169 -5.77 -18.09 17.69
C PHE A 169 -5.70 -19.52 17.18
N VAL A 170 -4.48 -20.05 16.97
CA VAL A 170 -4.25 -21.45 16.53
C VAL A 170 -4.81 -22.43 17.55
N PHE A 171 -4.69 -22.13 18.85
CA PHE A 171 -5.23 -22.98 19.91
C PHE A 171 -6.73 -22.80 20.15
N HIS A 172 -7.36 -21.79 19.54
CA HIS A 172 -8.80 -21.71 19.46
C HIS A 172 -9.30 -22.61 18.33
N ILE A 173 -9.34 -23.92 18.60
CA ILE A 173 -9.53 -25.00 17.61
C ILE A 173 -10.69 -24.75 16.63
N PHE A 174 -11.82 -24.21 17.11
CA PHE A 174 -12.96 -23.89 16.26
C PHE A 174 -12.69 -22.72 15.30
N THR A 175 -11.94 -21.72 15.74
CA THR A 175 -11.54 -20.59 14.88
C THR A 175 -10.51 -21.07 13.86
N PHE A 176 -9.56 -21.89 14.28
CA PHE A 176 -8.56 -22.48 13.40
C PHE A 176 -9.20 -23.38 12.33
N LEU A 177 -10.08 -24.31 12.72
CA LEU A 177 -10.80 -25.19 11.79
C LEU A 177 -11.70 -24.40 10.82
N LYS A 178 -12.41 -23.39 11.33
CA LYS A 178 -13.23 -22.49 10.49
C LYS A 178 -12.38 -21.72 9.48
N THR A 179 -11.20 -21.25 9.90
CA THR A 179 -10.24 -20.56 9.02
C THR A 179 -9.73 -21.51 7.95
N PHE A 180 -9.37 -22.75 8.32
CA PHE A 180 -8.95 -23.78 7.37
C PHE A 180 -10.05 -24.08 6.33
N PHE A 181 -11.30 -24.21 6.79
CA PHE A 181 -12.45 -24.38 5.90
C PHE A 181 -12.60 -23.18 4.95
N TYR A 182 -12.48 -21.95 5.44
CA TYR A 182 -12.53 -20.77 4.58
C TYR A 182 -11.39 -20.73 3.56
N VAL A 183 -10.16 -21.10 3.93
CA VAL A 183 -9.05 -21.23 2.97
C VAL A 183 -9.38 -22.24 1.88
N PHE A 184 -9.91 -23.40 2.26
CA PHE A 184 -10.31 -24.44 1.30
C PHE A 184 -11.40 -23.95 0.33
N PHE A 185 -12.45 -23.29 0.84
CA PHE A 185 -13.50 -22.73 0.00
C PHE A 185 -13.02 -21.56 -0.87
N GLU A 186 -12.12 -20.72 -0.36
CA GLU A 186 -11.52 -19.64 -1.14
C GLU A 186 -10.75 -20.20 -2.35
N ALA A 187 -9.99 -21.29 -2.17
CA ALA A 187 -9.33 -21.98 -3.26
C ALA A 187 -10.32 -22.56 -4.28
N LEU A 188 -11.43 -23.15 -3.84
CA LEU A 188 -12.48 -23.62 -4.75
C LEU A 188 -13.15 -22.47 -5.53
N PHE A 189 -13.42 -21.35 -4.86
CA PHE A 189 -13.98 -20.17 -5.53
C PHE A 189 -13.01 -19.61 -6.56
N GLU A 190 -11.72 -19.57 -6.25
CA GLU A 190 -10.70 -19.13 -7.19
C GLU A 190 -10.63 -20.01 -8.44
N ILE A 191 -10.65 -21.33 -8.27
CA ILE A 191 -10.71 -22.29 -9.39
C ILE A 191 -11.96 -22.03 -10.24
N GLY A 192 -13.13 -21.87 -9.61
CA GLY A 192 -14.38 -21.60 -10.32
C GLY A 192 -14.36 -20.27 -11.08
N GLU A 193 -13.79 -19.22 -10.48
CA GLU A 193 -13.65 -17.90 -11.11
C GLU A 193 -12.69 -17.97 -12.30
N ARG A 194 -11.57 -18.70 -12.18
CA ARG A 194 -10.64 -18.93 -13.28
C ARG A 194 -11.32 -19.63 -14.46
N ILE A 195 -12.09 -20.67 -14.20
CA ILE A 195 -12.87 -21.36 -15.24
C ILE A 195 -13.84 -20.38 -15.89
N ALA A 196 -14.56 -19.57 -15.11
CA ALA A 196 -15.49 -18.58 -15.63
C ALA A 196 -14.79 -17.49 -16.48
N ASP A 197 -13.59 -17.06 -16.10
CA ASP A 197 -12.83 -16.07 -16.86
C ASP A 197 -12.29 -16.64 -18.18
N ILE A 198 -11.85 -17.91 -18.18
CA ILE A 198 -11.49 -18.65 -19.41
C ILE A 198 -12.72 -18.75 -20.33
N LEU A 199 -13.87 -19.20 -19.80
CA LEU A 199 -15.11 -19.35 -20.59
C LEU A 199 -15.62 -18.01 -21.15
N LYS A 200 -15.34 -16.90 -20.49
CA LYS A 200 -15.75 -15.55 -20.90
C LYS A 200 -14.71 -14.82 -21.75
N ASN A 201 -13.63 -15.49 -22.16
CA ASN A 201 -12.48 -14.88 -22.87
C ASN A 201 -11.96 -13.60 -22.19
N ARG A 202 -12.01 -13.57 -20.85
CA ARG A 202 -11.43 -12.48 -20.08
C ARG A 202 -9.93 -12.66 -20.00
N ARG A 203 -9.20 -11.56 -19.85
CA ARG A 203 -7.74 -11.60 -19.71
C ARG A 203 -7.38 -12.31 -18.40
N VAL A 204 -6.88 -13.55 -18.49
CA VAL A 204 -6.43 -14.33 -17.34
C VAL A 204 -4.94 -14.08 -17.12
N ARG A 205 -4.58 -13.66 -15.91
CA ARG A 205 -3.17 -13.45 -15.52
C ARG A 205 -2.59 -14.76 -14.96
N PRO A 206 -1.28 -14.99 -15.08
CA PRO A 206 -0.64 -16.11 -14.38
C PRO A 206 -0.84 -15.97 -12.87
N GLU A 207 -1.45 -16.99 -12.25
CA GLU A 207 -1.82 -16.94 -10.83
C GLU A 207 -0.59 -17.05 -9.91
N GLY A 208 0.46 -17.78 -10.29
CA GLY A 208 1.68 -17.87 -9.47
C GLY A 208 1.38 -18.20 -7.99
N PHE A 209 1.84 -17.34 -7.08
CA PHE A 209 1.54 -17.42 -5.63
C PHE A 209 0.28 -16.66 -5.18
N PHE A 210 -0.46 -16.02 -6.09
CA PHE A 210 -1.66 -15.26 -5.79
C PHE A 210 -2.73 -16.05 -4.99
N PRO A 211 -3.05 -17.33 -5.30
CA PRO A 211 -3.99 -18.12 -4.50
C PRO A 211 -3.63 -18.17 -3.02
N PHE A 212 -2.34 -18.35 -2.73
CA PHE A 212 -1.82 -18.42 -1.37
C PHE A 212 -1.80 -17.04 -0.73
N ALA A 213 -1.42 -16.00 -1.47
CA ALA A 213 -1.47 -14.61 -1.02
C ALA A 213 -2.88 -14.22 -0.60
N ARG A 214 -3.85 -14.52 -1.46
CA ARG A 214 -5.27 -14.30 -1.24
C ARG A 214 -5.75 -15.05 0.01
N ALA A 215 -5.40 -16.32 0.19
CA ALA A 215 -5.76 -17.05 1.40
C ALA A 215 -5.16 -16.44 2.68
N MET A 216 -3.89 -16.02 2.63
CA MET A 216 -3.23 -15.37 3.76
C MET A 216 -3.88 -14.03 4.14
N SER A 217 -4.05 -13.13 3.17
CA SER A 217 -4.64 -11.80 3.39
C SER A 217 -6.12 -11.87 3.72
N ASN A 218 -6.91 -12.53 2.87
CA ASN A 218 -8.36 -12.53 2.98
C ASN A 218 -8.90 -13.47 4.05
N VAL A 219 -8.15 -14.46 4.52
CA VAL A 219 -8.66 -15.41 5.51
C VAL A 219 -7.88 -15.32 6.82
N ILE A 220 -6.57 -15.46 6.79
CA ILE A 220 -5.77 -15.61 8.01
C ILE A 220 -5.57 -14.26 8.72
N PHE A 221 -5.01 -13.26 8.04
CA PHE A 221 -4.75 -11.94 8.62
C PHE A 221 -6.05 -11.27 9.10
N LYS A 222 -7.08 -11.29 8.26
CA LYS A 222 -8.44 -10.84 8.58
C LYS A 222 -8.98 -11.36 9.90
N GLU A 223 -8.84 -12.66 10.18
CA GLU A 223 -9.36 -13.25 11.41
C GLU A 223 -8.48 -12.94 12.63
N ILE A 224 -7.16 -12.92 12.45
CA ILE A 224 -6.21 -12.61 13.52
C ILE A 224 -6.33 -11.15 13.98
N GLU A 225 -6.39 -10.21 13.04
CA GLU A 225 -6.48 -8.78 13.36
C GLU A 225 -7.82 -8.44 14.02
N THR A 226 -8.92 -9.02 13.55
CA THR A 226 -10.24 -8.88 14.19
C THR A 226 -10.20 -9.40 15.63
N PHE A 227 -9.67 -10.61 15.83
CA PHE A 227 -9.60 -11.23 17.15
C PHE A 227 -8.70 -10.42 18.09
N GLY A 228 -7.54 -9.97 17.60
CA GLY A 228 -6.62 -9.11 18.33
C GLY A 228 -7.26 -7.80 18.77
N ALA A 229 -7.95 -7.10 17.87
CA ALA A 229 -8.69 -5.89 18.18
C ALA A 229 -9.76 -6.10 19.25
N ILE A 230 -10.62 -7.11 19.10
CA ILE A 230 -11.68 -7.38 20.10
C ILE A 230 -11.08 -7.59 21.48
N MET A 231 -9.97 -8.33 21.54
CA MET A 231 -9.27 -8.59 22.79
C MET A 231 -8.65 -7.31 23.37
N ASP A 232 -8.05 -6.45 22.55
CA ASP A 232 -7.46 -5.19 23.02
C ASP A 232 -8.51 -4.15 23.40
N ILE A 233 -9.64 -4.10 22.69
CA ILE A 233 -10.83 -3.31 23.04
C ILE A 233 -11.34 -3.74 24.42
N SER A 234 -11.50 -5.06 24.65
CA SER A 234 -11.96 -5.60 25.94
C SER A 234 -11.02 -5.29 27.10
N ARG A 235 -9.75 -5.01 26.80
CA ARG A 235 -8.73 -4.63 27.79
C ARG A 235 -8.58 -3.13 27.95
N GLY A 236 -9.30 -2.31 27.18
CA GLY A 236 -9.18 -0.85 27.27
C GLY A 236 -7.86 -0.29 26.72
N VAL A 237 -7.25 -0.93 25.71
CA VAL A 237 -6.05 -0.41 25.01
C VAL A 237 -6.39 0.91 24.30
N PRO A 238 -5.66 2.02 24.54
CA PRO A 238 -6.12 3.36 24.17
C PRO A 238 -6.18 3.65 22.67
N SER A 239 -5.31 3.06 21.86
CA SER A 239 -5.26 3.30 20.41
C SER A 239 -5.06 1.99 19.68
N ILE A 240 -5.91 1.72 18.69
CA ILE A 240 -5.91 0.47 17.92
C ILE A 240 -6.06 0.82 16.44
N TYR A 241 -5.17 0.30 15.61
CA TYR A 241 -5.23 0.47 14.16
C TYR A 241 -5.13 -0.88 13.46
N LEU A 242 -6.01 -1.09 12.49
CA LEU A 242 -6.20 -2.32 11.74
C LEU A 242 -6.20 -2.00 10.25
N ASP A 243 -5.55 -2.85 9.46
CA ASP A 243 -5.39 -2.65 8.02
C ASP A 243 -5.84 -3.89 7.23
N TYR A 244 -7.07 -3.82 6.69
CA TYR A 244 -7.68 -4.92 5.96
C TYR A 244 -7.29 -4.88 4.48
N ILE A 245 -6.15 -5.48 4.15
CA ILE A 245 -5.53 -5.49 2.81
C ILE A 245 -6.24 -6.37 1.76
N GLY A 246 -7.30 -7.09 2.16
CA GLY A 246 -7.89 -8.14 1.34
C GLY A 246 -8.56 -7.67 0.04
N TYR A 247 -9.13 -6.46 0.05
CA TYR A 247 -9.74 -5.85 -1.14
C TYR A 247 -8.66 -5.40 -2.13
N ASP A 248 -7.66 -4.66 -1.64
CA ASP A 248 -6.55 -4.12 -2.43
C ASP A 248 -5.85 -5.22 -3.25
N GLU A 249 -5.46 -6.30 -2.58
CA GLU A 249 -4.82 -7.49 -3.17
C GLU A 249 -5.60 -8.08 -4.35
N ILE A 250 -6.93 -8.24 -4.21
CA ILE A 250 -7.76 -8.81 -5.27
C ILE A 250 -8.00 -7.78 -6.38
N SER A 251 -8.12 -6.51 -6.03
CA SER A 251 -8.32 -5.43 -6.98
C SER A 251 -7.08 -5.24 -7.87
N HIS A 252 -5.87 -5.32 -7.34
CA HIS A 252 -4.65 -5.38 -8.16
C HIS A 252 -4.66 -6.52 -9.17
N HIS A 253 -5.16 -7.70 -8.77
CA HIS A 253 -5.14 -8.87 -9.63
C HIS A 253 -6.27 -8.88 -10.67
N ARG A 254 -7.49 -8.45 -10.30
CA ARG A 254 -8.72 -8.62 -11.11
C ARG A 254 -9.46 -7.34 -11.43
N GLY A 255 -9.03 -6.21 -10.90
CA GLY A 255 -9.64 -4.91 -11.02
C GLY A 255 -10.63 -4.59 -9.89
N PRO A 256 -10.85 -3.30 -9.58
CA PRO A 256 -11.60 -2.84 -8.40
C PRO A 256 -13.06 -3.23 -8.42
N TYR A 257 -13.67 -3.26 -9.61
CA TYR A 257 -15.08 -3.59 -9.79
C TYR A 257 -15.35 -5.05 -10.12
N SER A 258 -14.33 -5.90 -10.02
CA SER A 258 -14.52 -7.34 -10.21
C SER A 258 -15.46 -7.90 -9.14
N TYR A 259 -16.22 -8.94 -9.50
CA TYR A 259 -17.08 -9.63 -8.55
C TYR A 259 -16.28 -10.12 -7.33
N SER A 260 -15.08 -10.64 -7.56
CA SER A 260 -14.17 -11.13 -6.53
C SER A 260 -13.78 -10.03 -5.55
N ALA A 261 -13.31 -8.88 -6.06
CA ALA A 261 -12.89 -7.74 -5.23
C ALA A 261 -14.06 -7.23 -4.37
N LEU A 262 -15.20 -6.93 -5.02
CA LEU A 262 -16.38 -6.42 -4.31
C LEU A 262 -16.94 -7.43 -3.29
N ARG A 263 -16.92 -8.74 -3.61
CA ARG A 263 -17.42 -9.78 -2.70
C ARG A 263 -16.61 -9.86 -1.41
N THR A 264 -15.32 -9.57 -1.42
CA THR A 264 -14.47 -9.53 -0.22
C THR A 264 -15.01 -8.58 0.83
N LEU A 265 -15.64 -7.48 0.40
CA LEU A 265 -16.26 -6.49 1.28
C LEU A 265 -17.37 -7.10 2.16
N LYS A 266 -18.05 -8.18 1.72
CA LYS A 266 -19.01 -8.91 2.58
C LYS A 266 -18.34 -9.47 3.83
N ALA A 267 -17.11 -9.95 3.71
CA ALA A 267 -16.41 -10.53 4.83
C ALA A 267 -15.83 -9.43 5.73
N ILE A 268 -15.33 -8.34 5.15
CA ILE A 268 -14.85 -7.16 5.86
C ILE A 268 -15.98 -6.49 6.65
N ASP A 269 -17.18 -6.36 6.08
CA ASP A 269 -18.37 -5.80 6.75
C ASP A 269 -18.78 -6.58 8.00
N ARG A 270 -18.62 -7.92 8.00
CA ARG A 270 -18.83 -8.72 9.22
C ARG A 270 -17.80 -8.37 10.30
N LYS A 271 -16.56 -8.01 9.93
CA LYS A 271 -15.51 -7.63 10.89
C LYS A 271 -15.79 -6.25 11.48
N ILE A 272 -16.25 -5.31 10.65
CA ILE A 272 -16.80 -4.03 11.10
C ILE A 272 -17.89 -4.28 12.16
N PHE A 273 -18.85 -5.18 11.89
CA PHE A 273 -19.89 -5.52 12.87
C PHE A 273 -19.34 -6.05 14.20
N HIS A 274 -18.39 -6.99 14.16
CA HIS A 274 -17.83 -7.58 15.38
C HIS A 274 -17.04 -6.57 16.21
N ILE A 275 -16.23 -5.73 15.57
CA ILE A 275 -15.45 -4.68 16.24
C ILE A 275 -16.39 -3.62 16.80
N TYR A 276 -17.36 -3.16 16.01
CA TYR A 276 -18.35 -2.18 16.47
C TYR A 276 -19.12 -2.69 17.71
N LYS A 277 -19.54 -3.97 17.70
CA LYS A 277 -20.18 -4.60 18.86
C LYS A 277 -19.26 -4.70 20.08
N ALA A 278 -17.96 -4.91 19.89
CA ALA A 278 -16.99 -4.92 20.97
C ALA A 278 -16.80 -3.52 21.56
N ILE A 279 -16.72 -2.49 20.71
CA ILE A 279 -16.62 -1.07 21.13
C ILE A 279 -17.82 -0.67 21.99
N LEU A 280 -19.04 -1.03 21.60
CA LEU A 280 -20.26 -0.72 22.35
C LEU A 280 -20.31 -1.35 23.75
N LYS A 281 -19.50 -2.39 24.01
CA LYS A 281 -19.44 -3.12 25.28
C LYS A 281 -18.17 -2.84 26.07
N ALA A 282 -17.28 -2.01 25.55
CA ALA A 282 -15.99 -1.75 26.17
C ALA A 282 -16.13 -0.84 27.38
N GLU A 283 -15.29 -1.04 28.39
CA GLU A 283 -15.21 -0.18 29.56
C GLU A 283 -14.63 1.20 29.21
N ARG A 284 -13.57 1.23 28.40
CA ARG A 284 -13.06 2.47 27.78
C ARG A 284 -14.02 2.91 26.67
N LYS A 285 -14.36 4.20 26.63
CA LYS A 285 -15.07 4.82 25.51
C LYS A 285 -14.14 4.95 24.30
N TYR A 286 -14.55 4.44 23.14
CA TYR A 286 -13.82 4.58 21.89
C TYR A 286 -14.60 5.40 20.87
N ASP A 287 -13.89 6.28 20.18
CA ASP A 287 -14.35 6.82 18.91
C ASP A 287 -13.88 5.86 17.79
N PHE A 288 -14.79 5.53 16.86
CA PHE A 288 -14.56 4.52 15.82
C PHE A 288 -14.50 5.18 14.45
N PHE A 289 -13.37 5.02 13.77
CA PHE A 289 -13.11 5.55 12.44
C PHE A 289 -12.96 4.39 11.46
N ILE A 290 -13.70 4.44 10.35
CA ILE A 290 -13.51 3.52 9.23
C ILE A 290 -12.98 4.34 8.08
N ILE A 291 -11.78 4.05 7.61
CA ILE A 291 -11.13 4.83 6.55
C ILE A 291 -10.66 3.91 5.43
N SER A 292 -10.39 4.49 4.28
CA SER A 292 -9.52 3.90 3.27
C SER A 292 -8.34 4.82 3.07
N ASP A 293 -7.16 4.30 2.79
CA ASP A 293 -5.94 5.06 2.54
C ASP A 293 -5.89 5.65 1.13
N HIS A 294 -6.23 4.84 0.14
CA HIS A 294 -6.37 5.24 -1.26
C HIS A 294 -7.46 4.41 -1.94
N GLY A 295 -7.81 4.81 -3.17
CA GLY A 295 -8.68 4.00 -4.02
C GLY A 295 -7.90 3.17 -5.03
N HIS A 296 -8.65 2.55 -5.95
CA HIS A 296 -8.11 1.97 -7.18
C HIS A 296 -8.86 2.50 -8.39
N THR A 297 -8.11 2.82 -9.43
CA THR A 297 -8.66 3.06 -10.77
C THR A 297 -8.53 1.77 -11.59
N PRO A 298 -9.54 1.37 -12.38
CA PRO A 298 -9.38 0.32 -13.38
C PRO A 298 -8.16 0.57 -14.26
N SER A 299 -7.41 -0.47 -14.60
CA SER A 299 -6.16 -0.26 -15.34
C SER A 299 -5.85 -1.30 -16.40
N ILE A 300 -4.99 -0.87 -17.33
CA ILE A 300 -4.46 -1.68 -18.41
C ILE A 300 -2.94 -1.79 -18.19
N PRO A 301 -2.39 -3.00 -18.02
CA PRO A 301 -0.95 -3.21 -17.96
C PRO A 301 -0.22 -2.65 -19.18
N PHE A 302 0.81 -1.84 -18.95
CA PHE A 302 1.67 -1.22 -19.97
C PHE A 302 2.25 -2.26 -20.92
N SER A 303 2.75 -3.37 -20.37
CA SER A 303 3.25 -4.49 -21.18
C SER A 303 2.18 -5.13 -22.05
N GLY A 304 0.91 -5.12 -21.60
CA GLY A 304 -0.21 -5.56 -22.42
C GLY A 304 -0.48 -4.67 -23.62
N LEU A 305 -0.32 -3.35 -23.45
CA LEU A 305 -0.49 -2.37 -24.51
C LEU A 305 0.66 -2.41 -25.52
N ASN A 306 1.88 -2.70 -25.05
CA ASN A 306 3.11 -2.65 -25.83
C ASN A 306 3.62 -4.05 -26.26
N GLY A 307 2.71 -4.96 -26.63
CA GLY A 307 3.07 -6.25 -27.24
C GLY A 307 3.90 -7.19 -26.35
N GLY A 308 3.76 -7.08 -25.03
CA GLY A 308 4.50 -7.85 -24.03
C GLY A 308 5.81 -7.20 -23.55
N LYS A 309 6.23 -6.08 -24.14
CA LYS A 309 7.45 -5.37 -23.74
C LYS A 309 7.24 -4.54 -22.47
N MET A 310 8.16 -4.64 -21.52
CA MET A 310 8.22 -3.72 -20.37
C MET A 310 8.91 -2.40 -20.76
N LEU A 311 8.89 -1.39 -19.90
CA LEU A 311 9.47 -0.08 -20.22
C LEU A 311 10.98 -0.19 -20.45
N LYS A 312 11.69 -1.03 -19.68
CA LYS A 312 13.12 -1.29 -19.90
C LYS A 312 13.42 -1.79 -21.30
N ASN A 313 12.57 -2.64 -21.84
CA ASN A 313 12.81 -3.25 -23.15
C ASN A 313 12.77 -2.17 -24.24
N ILE A 314 11.80 -1.26 -24.15
CA ILE A 314 11.65 -0.16 -25.11
C ILE A 314 12.81 0.82 -25.00
N ILE A 315 13.24 1.18 -23.79
CA ILE A 315 14.38 2.09 -23.60
C ILE A 315 15.69 1.42 -24.05
N GLN A 316 15.85 0.12 -23.82
CA GLN A 316 17.05 -0.62 -24.20
C GLN A 316 17.15 -0.77 -25.73
N ASP A 317 16.01 -1.00 -26.41
CA ASP A 317 15.93 -1.00 -27.87
C ASP A 317 16.31 0.37 -28.46
N TYR A 318 15.84 1.47 -27.84
CA TYR A 318 16.15 2.84 -28.28
C TYR A 318 17.63 3.21 -28.11
N THR A 319 18.25 2.77 -27.01
CA THR A 319 19.65 3.11 -26.70
C THR A 319 20.67 2.20 -27.36
N GLY A 320 20.24 1.24 -28.19
CA GLY A 320 21.14 0.28 -28.84
C GLY A 320 21.85 -0.66 -27.86
N GLY A 321 21.37 -0.77 -26.61
CA GLY A 321 22.00 -1.56 -25.56
C GLY A 321 23.17 -0.88 -24.83
N ASP A 322 23.48 0.39 -25.14
CA ASP A 322 24.59 1.13 -24.51
C ASP A 322 24.37 1.41 -23.01
N LEU A 323 23.12 1.31 -22.53
CA LEU A 323 22.74 1.53 -21.14
C LEU A 323 22.29 0.24 -20.46
N LYS A 324 22.71 0.05 -19.20
CA LYS A 324 22.18 -1.02 -18.35
C LYS A 324 20.90 -0.53 -17.71
N ILE A 325 19.79 -1.25 -17.89
CA ILE A 325 18.47 -0.82 -17.40
C ILE A 325 17.91 -1.85 -16.43
N TYR A 326 17.54 -1.39 -15.25
CA TYR A 326 16.85 -2.17 -14.24
C TYR A 326 15.44 -1.62 -14.07
N GLU A 327 14.44 -2.48 -14.22
CA GLU A 327 13.04 -2.14 -13.97
C GLU A 327 12.48 -3.08 -12.91
N PHE A 328 11.96 -2.47 -11.85
CA PHE A 328 11.48 -3.17 -10.68
C PHE A 328 9.95 -3.16 -10.68
N ASP A 329 9.37 -4.22 -11.25
CA ASP A 329 7.99 -4.63 -11.02
C ASP A 329 8.01 -5.76 -9.96
N THR A 330 7.39 -5.53 -8.80
CA THR A 330 7.36 -6.58 -7.77
C THR A 330 6.10 -7.42 -7.93
N GLY A 331 6.22 -8.52 -8.69
CA GLY A 331 5.29 -9.63 -8.59
C GLY A 331 5.30 -10.30 -7.20
N TYR A 332 4.28 -11.09 -6.89
CA TYR A 332 4.12 -11.83 -5.63
C TYR A 332 5.32 -12.73 -5.26
N ASP A 333 6.10 -13.15 -6.24
CA ASP A 333 7.17 -14.13 -6.10
C ASP A 333 8.25 -13.74 -5.07
N ALA A 334 8.60 -12.46 -4.94
CA ALA A 334 9.67 -12.02 -4.04
C ALA A 334 9.27 -12.09 -2.55
N VAL A 335 8.03 -11.69 -2.23
CA VAL A 335 7.47 -11.71 -0.86
C VAL A 335 7.27 -13.15 -0.41
N PHE A 336 6.67 -13.99 -1.26
CA PHE A 336 6.38 -15.36 -0.89
C PHE A 336 7.61 -16.24 -0.82
N LYS A 337 8.60 -16.08 -1.72
CA LYS A 337 9.88 -16.78 -1.58
C LYS A 337 10.52 -16.50 -0.22
N ARG A 338 10.55 -15.24 0.22
CA ARG A 338 11.06 -14.87 1.55
C ARG A 338 10.19 -15.40 2.69
N LEU A 339 8.86 -15.30 2.58
CA LEU A 339 7.94 -15.85 3.59
C LEU A 339 8.11 -17.38 3.75
N PHE A 340 8.24 -18.13 2.66
CA PHE A 340 8.51 -19.57 2.68
C PHE A 340 9.89 -19.90 3.27
N LEU A 341 10.91 -19.09 3.00
CA LEU A 341 12.22 -19.19 3.65
C LEU A 341 12.09 -18.95 5.17
N TYR A 342 11.33 -17.94 5.61
CA TYR A 342 11.10 -17.64 7.03
C TYR A 342 10.33 -18.74 7.76
N ILE A 343 9.26 -19.24 7.14
CA ILE A 343 8.51 -20.40 7.63
C ILE A 343 9.47 -21.60 7.73
N GLY A 344 10.34 -21.78 6.74
CA GLY A 344 11.29 -22.88 6.72
C GLY A 344 12.36 -22.85 7.79
N ASP A 345 12.95 -21.69 8.04
CA ASP A 345 13.93 -21.53 9.13
C ASP A 345 13.30 -21.73 10.51
N PHE A 346 12.00 -21.46 10.66
CA PHE A 346 11.25 -21.78 11.87
C PHE A 346 11.04 -23.29 12.06
N PHE A 347 10.68 -24.02 10.99
CA PHE A 347 10.45 -25.48 11.04
C PHE A 347 11.73 -26.31 11.12
N LYS A 348 12.91 -25.75 10.79
CA LYS A 348 14.22 -26.41 10.95
C LYS A 348 14.55 -26.83 12.39
N LYS A 349 13.87 -26.28 13.41
CA LYS A 349 14.07 -26.65 14.83
C LYS A 349 13.04 -27.64 15.38
N GLY A 350 12.14 -28.19 14.57
CA GLY A 350 11.11 -29.15 14.99
C GLY A 350 11.19 -30.54 14.32
N THR A 351 10.43 -31.50 14.86
CA THR A 351 10.38 -32.93 14.48
C THR A 351 9.93 -33.21 13.02
N CYS A 352 9.63 -32.18 12.23
CA CYS A 352 9.18 -32.27 10.82
C CYS A 352 10.26 -31.90 9.79
N SER A 353 11.54 -31.89 10.16
CA SER A 353 12.64 -31.45 9.28
C SER A 353 12.77 -32.26 7.96
N LYS A 354 12.43 -33.56 7.97
CA LYS A 354 12.59 -34.45 6.80
C LYS A 354 11.61 -34.16 5.66
N ILE A 355 10.35 -33.84 5.96
CA ILE A 355 9.32 -33.54 4.95
C ILE A 355 9.59 -32.17 4.33
N PHE A 356 10.03 -31.23 5.16
CA PHE A 356 10.28 -29.85 4.75
C PHE A 356 11.53 -29.68 3.87
N ASN A 357 12.62 -30.42 4.16
CA ASN A 357 13.84 -30.41 3.33
C ASN A 357 13.59 -30.91 1.89
N LYS A 358 12.63 -31.82 1.68
CA LYS A 358 12.27 -32.32 0.34
C LYS A 358 11.52 -31.28 -0.49
N PHE A 359 10.72 -30.43 0.15
CA PHE A 359 9.97 -29.34 -0.50
C PHE A 359 10.86 -28.10 -0.75
N THR A 360 11.75 -27.76 0.19
CA THR A 360 12.63 -26.58 0.09
C THR A 360 13.93 -26.79 -0.67
N GLY A 361 14.40 -28.04 -0.81
CA GLY A 361 15.57 -28.35 -1.64
C GLY A 361 15.42 -27.89 -3.11
N ARG A 362 14.20 -27.89 -3.65
CA ARG A 362 13.90 -27.35 -5.00
C ARG A 362 13.94 -25.82 -5.08
N PHE A 363 13.68 -25.11 -3.99
CA PHE A 363 13.73 -23.64 -3.95
C PHE A 363 15.15 -23.11 -3.75
N ARG A 364 15.97 -23.84 -2.99
CA ARG A 364 17.36 -23.48 -2.68
C ARG A 364 18.30 -23.59 -3.88
N LEU A 365 18.03 -24.53 -4.79
CA LEU A 365 18.77 -24.70 -6.06
C LEU A 365 18.65 -23.50 -7.03
N LYS A 366 17.75 -22.54 -6.77
CA LYS A 366 17.59 -21.33 -7.61
C LYS A 366 18.26 -20.08 -7.02
N GLU A 367 18.75 -20.13 -5.78
CA GLU A 367 19.42 -19.01 -5.11
C GLU A 367 20.90 -18.89 -5.49
N GLU A 368 21.59 -20.00 -5.79
CA GLU A 368 23.03 -19.97 -6.11
C GLU A 368 23.37 -19.27 -7.44
N ASN A 369 22.37 -18.94 -8.26
CA ASN A 369 22.55 -18.24 -9.55
C ASN A 369 22.17 -16.75 -9.54
N MET A 370 21.80 -16.16 -8.40
CA MET A 370 21.64 -14.69 -8.29
C MET A 370 22.60 -14.14 -7.24
N LYS A 371 23.89 -14.06 -7.61
CA LYS A 371 24.77 -13.04 -7.03
C LYS A 371 24.22 -11.70 -7.51
N ASP A 372 23.48 -10.99 -6.66
CA ASP A 372 23.21 -9.57 -6.89
C ASP A 372 24.57 -8.87 -7.00
N GLU A 373 24.97 -8.49 -8.21
CA GLU A 373 26.10 -7.57 -8.40
C GLU A 373 25.81 -6.33 -7.57
N LYS A 374 26.64 -6.11 -6.55
CA LYS A 374 26.51 -4.94 -5.69
C LYS A 374 26.99 -3.73 -6.49
N ILE A 375 26.07 -3.10 -7.21
CA ILE A 375 26.34 -1.89 -7.98
C ILE A 375 26.65 -0.77 -7.02
N ASP A 376 27.82 -0.15 -7.18
CA ASP A 376 28.13 1.11 -6.51
C ASP A 376 27.46 2.26 -7.26
N TRP A 377 26.32 2.71 -6.74
CA TRP A 377 25.52 3.80 -7.30
C TRP A 377 26.33 5.05 -7.65
N ARG A 378 27.35 5.37 -6.84
CA ARG A 378 28.12 6.62 -6.98
C ARG A 378 29.08 6.60 -8.15
N THR A 379 29.60 5.43 -8.48
CA THR A 379 30.63 5.24 -9.52
C THR A 379 30.07 4.60 -10.78
N ALA A 380 28.90 3.96 -10.70
CA ALA A 380 28.20 3.43 -11.85
C ALA A 380 27.78 4.55 -12.80
N ASP A 381 28.37 4.59 -13.99
CA ASP A 381 27.91 5.42 -15.09
C ASP A 381 27.04 4.57 -16.03
N LYS A 382 26.10 5.22 -16.74
CA LYS A 382 25.21 4.59 -17.74
C LYS A 382 24.22 3.53 -17.22
N ILE A 383 23.77 3.61 -15.96
CA ILE A 383 22.70 2.76 -15.44
C ILE A 383 21.41 3.57 -15.23
N ILE A 384 20.29 3.02 -15.70
CA ILE A 384 18.94 3.56 -15.47
C ILE A 384 18.18 2.61 -14.56
N TYR A 385 17.61 3.14 -13.47
CA TYR A 385 16.69 2.44 -12.61
C TYR A 385 15.27 2.97 -12.83
N ILE A 386 14.34 2.05 -13.06
CA ILE A 386 12.92 2.32 -13.23
C ILE A 386 12.21 1.68 -12.05
N MET A 387 11.60 2.53 -11.23
CA MET A 387 10.89 2.16 -10.01
C MET A 387 9.39 2.37 -10.21
N ASP A 388 8.72 1.30 -10.64
CA ASP A 388 7.29 1.31 -10.89
C ASP A 388 6.51 1.34 -9.56
N SER A 389 5.48 2.17 -9.50
CA SER A 389 4.55 2.29 -8.38
C SER A 389 3.16 2.54 -8.97
N GLY A 390 2.55 1.46 -9.47
CA GLY A 390 1.30 1.50 -10.21
C GLY A 390 1.42 2.31 -11.52
N PRO A 391 0.54 3.31 -11.76
CA PRO A 391 0.52 4.12 -12.97
C PRO A 391 1.63 5.18 -13.01
N MET A 392 2.53 5.19 -12.02
CA MET A 392 3.66 6.09 -11.93
C MET A 392 4.96 5.29 -11.97
N ALA A 393 5.95 5.78 -12.73
CA ALA A 393 7.30 5.21 -12.75
C ALA A 393 8.33 6.30 -12.45
N ASN A 394 9.10 6.13 -11.38
CA ASN A 394 10.22 7.01 -11.05
C ASN A 394 11.48 6.52 -11.76
N ILE A 395 12.08 7.35 -12.61
CA ILE A 395 13.32 7.05 -13.34
C ILE A 395 14.49 7.70 -12.62
N TYR A 396 15.53 6.92 -12.34
CA TYR A 396 16.76 7.37 -11.71
C TYR A 396 17.97 7.07 -12.59
N PHE A 397 18.89 8.02 -12.68
CA PHE A 397 20.14 7.86 -13.41
C PHE A 397 21.31 7.72 -12.43
N SER A 398 22.09 6.65 -12.58
CA SER A 398 23.23 6.39 -11.69
C SER A 398 24.37 7.39 -11.89
N GLY A 399 25.31 7.40 -10.93
CA GLY A 399 26.49 8.26 -10.97
C GLY A 399 26.26 9.66 -10.43
N ASN A 400 25.11 9.90 -9.78
CA ASN A 400 24.82 11.17 -9.10
C ASN A 400 24.16 10.94 -7.74
N THR A 401 24.68 11.59 -6.70
CA THR A 401 24.10 11.54 -5.35
C THR A 401 23.00 12.58 -5.15
N GLN A 402 22.95 13.58 -6.03
CA GLN A 402 21.89 14.57 -6.09
C GLN A 402 20.94 14.28 -7.25
N ARG A 403 19.72 14.79 -7.14
CA ARG A 403 18.72 14.65 -8.19
C ARG A 403 19.13 15.45 -9.42
N MET A 404 19.01 14.84 -10.60
CA MET A 404 19.27 15.52 -11.87
C MET A 404 18.09 16.39 -12.26
N SER A 405 18.38 17.57 -12.78
CA SER A 405 17.38 18.39 -13.47
C SER A 405 17.04 17.79 -14.84
N VAL A 406 15.88 18.15 -15.38
CA VAL A 406 15.48 17.71 -16.72
C VAL A 406 16.48 18.16 -17.80
N GLU A 407 17.11 19.32 -17.63
CA GLU A 407 18.15 19.80 -18.55
C GLU A 407 19.44 18.96 -18.44
N ALA A 408 19.82 18.56 -17.23
CA ALA A 408 20.96 17.68 -17.02
C ALA A 408 20.71 16.27 -17.60
N VAL A 409 19.48 15.78 -17.48
CA VAL A 409 19.05 14.52 -18.10
C VAL A 409 19.14 14.63 -19.63
N GLU A 410 18.54 15.65 -20.25
CA GLU A 410 18.61 15.83 -21.71
C GLU A 410 20.03 16.07 -22.22
N LYS A 411 20.89 16.74 -21.44
CA LYS A 411 22.31 16.90 -21.81
C LYS A 411 23.06 15.56 -21.81
N LYS A 412 22.77 14.67 -20.86
CA LYS A 412 23.44 13.36 -20.72
C LYS A 412 22.83 12.28 -21.63
N PHE A 413 21.51 12.34 -21.84
CA PHE A 413 20.71 11.34 -22.57
C PHE A 413 19.82 12.05 -23.60
N ALA A 414 20.45 12.66 -24.60
CA ALA A 414 19.75 13.49 -25.59
C ALA A 414 18.60 12.74 -26.29
N GLY A 415 17.42 13.34 -26.29
CA GLY A 415 16.24 12.79 -26.96
C GLY A 415 15.52 11.68 -26.19
N LEU A 416 16.03 11.28 -25.01
CA LEU A 416 15.39 10.26 -24.17
C LEU A 416 13.98 10.69 -23.75
N THR A 417 13.78 11.93 -23.27
CA THR A 417 12.43 12.39 -22.87
C THR A 417 11.47 12.42 -24.06
N ALA A 418 11.93 12.89 -25.22
CA ALA A 418 11.11 12.92 -26.43
C ALA A 418 10.69 11.52 -26.87
N MET A 419 11.60 10.55 -26.79
CA MET A 419 11.28 9.14 -27.05
C MET A 419 10.25 8.62 -26.04
N LEU A 420 10.48 8.81 -24.74
CA LEU A 420 9.57 8.37 -23.69
C LEU A 420 8.17 8.96 -23.88
N ALA A 421 8.07 10.26 -24.17
CA ALA A 421 6.78 10.94 -24.41
C ALA A 421 6.06 10.44 -25.66
N GLY A 422 6.77 9.80 -26.59
CA GLY A 422 6.21 9.17 -27.78
C GLY A 422 5.75 7.72 -27.58
N ILE A 423 6.02 7.11 -26.43
CA ILE A 423 5.62 5.72 -26.15
C ILE A 423 4.12 5.66 -25.87
N ASN A 424 3.44 4.73 -26.54
CA ASN A 424 2.03 4.46 -26.31
C ASN A 424 1.78 4.05 -24.85
N GLY A 425 0.88 4.78 -24.19
CA GLY A 425 0.49 4.58 -22.80
C GLY A 425 1.24 5.43 -21.77
N ILE A 426 2.20 6.26 -22.17
CA ILE A 426 2.73 7.33 -21.32
C ILE A 426 1.86 8.57 -21.51
N GLY A 427 1.16 9.00 -20.45
CA GLY A 427 0.25 10.13 -20.48
C GLY A 427 0.97 11.47 -20.42
N PHE A 428 1.94 11.61 -19.51
CA PHE A 428 2.83 12.75 -19.45
C PHE A 428 4.08 12.47 -18.59
N ILE A 429 5.05 13.38 -18.68
CA ILE A 429 6.33 13.31 -17.96
C ILE A 429 6.51 14.57 -17.12
N ALA A 430 6.91 14.40 -15.86
CA ALA A 430 7.26 15.49 -14.96
C ALA A 430 8.69 15.36 -14.43
N GLY A 431 9.25 16.48 -13.99
CA GLY A 431 10.58 16.54 -13.38
C GLY A 431 10.80 17.88 -12.68
N VAL A 432 12.06 18.16 -12.35
CA VAL A 432 12.49 19.47 -11.84
C VAL A 432 13.53 20.09 -12.77
N ASN A 433 13.47 21.40 -12.97
CA ASN A 433 14.47 22.12 -13.75
C ASN A 433 15.69 22.50 -12.90
N ASN A 434 16.68 23.15 -13.51
CA ASN A 434 17.88 23.67 -12.81
C ASN A 434 17.57 24.65 -11.67
N ALA A 435 16.41 25.31 -11.69
CA ALA A 435 15.96 26.21 -10.63
C ALA A 435 15.24 25.48 -9.48
N GLY A 436 15.04 24.15 -9.58
CA GLY A 436 14.28 23.36 -8.61
C GLY A 436 12.76 23.50 -8.74
N GLU A 437 12.28 24.07 -9.85
CA GLU A 437 10.86 24.19 -10.15
C GLU A 437 10.32 22.97 -10.88
N THR A 438 9.09 22.61 -10.55
CA THR A 438 8.38 21.51 -11.20
C THR A 438 8.11 21.88 -12.65
N VAL A 439 8.41 20.96 -13.55
CA VAL A 439 8.16 21.11 -14.98
C VAL A 439 7.43 19.89 -15.55
N ILE A 440 6.59 20.12 -16.56
CA ILE A 440 5.87 19.08 -17.30
C ILE A 440 6.31 19.14 -18.77
N TYR A 441 6.57 17.98 -19.36
CA TYR A 441 6.94 17.86 -20.76
C TYR A 441 5.72 18.00 -21.68
N ASN A 442 5.83 18.86 -22.69
CA ASN A 442 4.86 18.97 -23.77
C ASN A 442 5.40 18.24 -25.01
N ASN A 443 4.70 17.18 -25.44
CA ASN A 443 5.13 16.38 -26.58
C ASN A 443 4.98 17.12 -27.92
N ALA A 444 4.06 18.08 -28.01
CA ALA A 444 3.75 18.78 -29.27
C ALA A 444 4.92 19.65 -29.78
N ASP A 445 5.60 20.36 -28.88
CA ASP A 445 6.74 21.22 -29.20
C ASP A 445 8.07 20.70 -28.61
N LYS A 446 8.03 19.52 -27.97
CA LYS A 446 9.16 18.81 -27.39
C LYS A 446 9.90 19.58 -26.29
N LYS A 447 9.19 20.35 -25.47
CA LYS A 447 9.77 21.19 -24.41
C LYS A 447 9.17 20.96 -23.03
N PHE A 448 9.96 21.24 -22.01
CA PHE A 448 9.47 21.36 -20.64
C PHE A 448 8.93 22.76 -20.37
N TYR A 449 7.77 22.83 -19.72
CA TYR A 449 7.19 24.08 -19.23
C TYR A 449 7.07 24.04 -17.71
N GLU A 450 7.23 25.21 -17.07
CA GLU A 450 6.92 25.33 -15.66
C GLU A 450 5.47 24.89 -15.41
N TYR A 451 5.31 24.09 -14.36
CA TYR A 451 4.07 23.51 -13.93
C TYR A 451 2.87 24.48 -13.97
N SER A 452 3.05 25.67 -13.38
CA SER A 452 2.00 26.69 -13.26
C SER A 452 1.55 27.21 -14.63
N TYR A 453 2.52 27.40 -15.54
CA TYR A 453 2.24 27.79 -16.93
C TYR A 453 1.56 26.67 -17.70
N TYR A 454 2.03 25.43 -17.54
CA TYR A 454 1.49 24.27 -18.25
C TYR A 454 0.01 24.08 -17.95
N LEU A 455 -0.39 24.05 -16.67
CA LEU A 455 -1.79 23.84 -16.31
C LEU A 455 -2.70 24.99 -16.76
N LYS A 456 -2.20 26.23 -16.76
CA LYS A 456 -2.99 27.39 -17.18
C LYS A 456 -3.20 27.45 -18.70
N ASN A 457 -2.18 27.10 -19.49
CA ASN A 457 -2.17 27.38 -20.92
C ASN A 457 -2.22 26.12 -21.80
N LEU A 458 -1.72 24.99 -21.32
CA LEU A 458 -1.47 23.79 -22.11
C LEU A 458 -2.24 22.55 -21.63
N GLU A 459 -2.99 22.63 -20.52
CA GLU A 459 -3.77 21.51 -19.97
C GLU A 459 -4.63 20.81 -21.03
N ASN A 460 -5.28 21.57 -21.91
CA ASN A 460 -6.16 21.03 -22.94
C ASN A 460 -5.41 20.29 -24.07
N MET A 461 -4.09 20.44 -24.15
CA MET A 461 -3.25 19.77 -25.14
C MET A 461 -2.81 18.36 -24.71
N CYS A 462 -2.88 18.05 -23.41
CA CYS A 462 -2.62 16.71 -22.88
C CYS A 462 -3.95 16.02 -22.53
N PRO A 463 -4.38 14.99 -23.28
CA PRO A 463 -5.63 14.26 -22.99
C PRO A 463 -5.69 13.75 -21.55
N THR A 464 -4.59 13.18 -21.05
CA THR A 464 -4.49 12.67 -19.67
C THR A 464 -4.77 13.76 -18.64
N ILE A 465 -4.07 14.89 -18.67
CA ILE A 465 -4.25 15.99 -17.72
C ILE A 465 -5.67 16.59 -17.85
N LYS A 466 -6.20 16.69 -19.07
CA LYS A 466 -7.59 17.12 -19.30
C LYS A 466 -8.61 16.17 -18.68
N HIS A 467 -8.42 14.85 -18.79
CA HIS A 467 -9.31 13.86 -18.18
C HIS A 467 -9.22 13.89 -16.65
N ILE A 468 -8.01 14.05 -16.11
CA ILE A 468 -7.78 14.22 -14.67
C ILE A 468 -8.53 15.47 -14.16
N ALA A 469 -8.33 16.62 -14.81
CA ALA A 469 -8.95 17.88 -14.43
C ALA A 469 -10.48 17.81 -14.45
N LYS A 470 -11.07 17.12 -15.45
CA LYS A 470 -12.52 16.90 -15.56
C LYS A 470 -13.08 15.95 -14.50
N GLY A 471 -12.24 15.14 -13.85
CA GLY A 471 -12.66 14.22 -12.80
C GLY A 471 -13.05 14.92 -11.49
N TYR A 472 -12.56 16.14 -11.26
CA TYR A 472 -12.83 16.90 -10.04
C TYR A 472 -14.08 17.77 -10.18
N LYS A 473 -14.86 17.88 -9.09
CA LYS A 473 -16.18 18.54 -9.12
C LYS A 473 -16.09 20.06 -9.17
N ASN A 474 -15.04 20.62 -8.61
CA ASN A 474 -14.83 22.07 -8.48
C ASN A 474 -13.34 22.42 -8.65
N ALA A 475 -13.07 23.73 -8.79
CA ALA A 475 -11.72 24.24 -9.02
C ALA A 475 -10.79 24.00 -7.84
N GLU A 476 -11.31 24.04 -6.60
CA GLU A 476 -10.52 23.84 -5.38
C GLU A 476 -9.97 22.41 -5.28
N GLU A 477 -10.79 21.40 -5.54
CA GLU A 477 -10.36 19.99 -5.56
C GLU A 477 -9.33 19.73 -6.66
N LYS A 478 -9.57 20.30 -7.85
CA LYS A 478 -8.62 20.24 -8.95
C LYS A 478 -7.29 20.85 -8.53
N GLU A 479 -7.32 22.06 -7.96
CA GLU A 479 -6.12 22.78 -7.54
C GLU A 479 -5.37 22.01 -6.44
N ALA A 480 -6.05 21.47 -5.44
CA ALA A 480 -5.45 20.65 -4.39
C ALA A 480 -4.76 19.40 -4.96
N ALA A 481 -5.40 18.71 -5.90
CA ALA A 481 -4.83 17.53 -6.52
C ALA A 481 -3.54 17.83 -7.28
N PHE A 482 -3.59 18.87 -8.08
CA PHE A 482 -2.45 19.36 -8.85
C PHE A 482 -1.35 19.91 -7.90
N LEU A 483 -1.68 20.66 -6.86
CA LEU A 483 -0.71 21.10 -5.87
C LEU A 483 0.01 19.92 -5.18
N SER A 484 -0.71 18.81 -4.92
CA SER A 484 -0.10 17.59 -4.40
C SER A 484 0.94 16.99 -5.35
N LEU A 485 0.66 16.98 -6.67
CA LEU A 485 1.62 16.58 -7.70
C LEU A 485 2.84 17.51 -7.70
N LYS A 486 2.64 18.83 -7.64
CA LYS A 486 3.74 19.80 -7.54
C LYS A 486 4.61 19.55 -6.31
N LYS A 487 4.02 19.28 -5.14
CA LYS A 487 4.76 18.95 -3.91
C LYS A 487 5.56 17.65 -4.08
N PHE A 488 4.91 16.59 -4.57
CA PHE A 488 5.52 15.28 -4.79
C PHE A 488 6.73 15.36 -5.73
N THR A 489 6.58 16.06 -6.86
CA THR A 489 7.68 16.21 -7.82
C THR A 489 8.89 16.91 -7.24
N LYS A 490 8.81 17.57 -6.07
CA LYS A 490 9.94 18.21 -5.37
C LYS A 490 10.55 17.34 -4.26
N PHE A 491 10.02 16.14 -4.01
CA PHE A 491 10.61 15.21 -3.04
C PHE A 491 12.05 14.86 -3.42
N LYS A 492 12.94 14.87 -2.41
CA LYS A 492 14.36 14.50 -2.55
C LYS A 492 14.53 13.10 -3.15
N ASN A 493 13.65 12.18 -2.74
CA ASN A 493 13.69 10.78 -3.15
C ASN A 493 12.91 10.49 -4.44
N ALA A 494 12.18 11.46 -5.02
CA ALA A 494 11.51 11.27 -6.30
C ALA A 494 12.50 11.04 -7.45
N GLY A 495 12.03 10.43 -8.54
CA GLY A 495 12.82 10.20 -9.75
C GLY A 495 13.34 11.50 -10.37
N ASP A 496 14.44 11.39 -11.12
CA ASP A 496 14.96 12.49 -11.94
C ASP A 496 13.95 12.86 -13.03
N LEU A 497 13.35 11.83 -13.65
CA LEU A 497 12.11 11.93 -14.42
C LEU A 497 11.03 11.08 -13.75
N ILE A 498 9.78 11.52 -13.87
CA ILE A 498 8.63 10.81 -13.35
C ILE A 498 7.63 10.65 -14.49
N LEU A 499 7.33 9.41 -14.83
CA LEU A 499 6.35 9.07 -15.87
C LEU A 499 5.01 8.79 -15.22
N PHE A 500 3.95 9.27 -15.87
CA PHE A 500 2.59 8.92 -15.52
C PHE A 500 1.91 8.24 -16.71
N GLY A 501 1.24 7.12 -16.44
CA GLY A 501 0.46 6.39 -17.43
C GLY A 501 -0.71 7.21 -17.97
N GLU A 502 -1.08 6.94 -19.21
CA GLU A 502 -2.23 7.59 -19.85
C GLU A 502 -3.54 7.30 -19.10
N TYR A 503 -4.39 8.31 -18.96
CA TYR A 503 -5.71 8.18 -18.35
C TYR A 503 -6.81 8.66 -19.30
N ASP A 504 -7.74 7.75 -19.62
CA ASP A 504 -8.83 8.01 -20.59
C ASP A 504 -10.13 8.56 -19.94
N GLY A 505 -10.10 8.81 -18.62
CA GLY A 505 -11.29 9.16 -17.83
C GLY A 505 -11.97 7.97 -17.15
N ARG A 506 -11.50 6.75 -17.39
CA ARG A 506 -12.00 5.50 -16.78
C ARG A 506 -10.90 4.50 -16.44
N ASN A 507 -10.00 4.23 -17.38
CA ASN A 507 -8.87 3.34 -17.23
C ASN A 507 -7.57 4.14 -17.22
N ILE A 508 -6.62 3.69 -16.41
CA ILE A 508 -5.26 4.22 -16.40
C ILE A 508 -4.27 3.16 -16.88
N ILE A 509 -3.25 3.57 -17.61
CA ILE A 509 -2.13 2.68 -17.94
C ILE A 509 -1.28 2.47 -16.70
N ASN A 510 -1.01 1.20 -16.40
CA ASN A 510 -0.26 0.78 -15.22
C ASN A 510 1.07 0.18 -15.66
N PHE A 511 2.19 0.69 -15.16
CA PHE A 511 3.51 0.16 -15.52
C PHE A 511 3.70 -1.25 -14.94
N GLU A 512 3.08 -1.51 -13.78
CA GLU A 512 2.99 -2.84 -13.21
C GLU A 512 1.96 -3.69 -13.96
N ASN A 513 2.23 -5.00 -14.03
CA ASN A 513 1.22 -5.94 -14.48
C ASN A 513 0.13 -6.02 -13.39
N GLN A 514 -0.91 -5.22 -13.48
CA GLN A 514 -2.00 -5.09 -12.50
C GLN A 514 -3.25 -4.52 -13.19
N MET A 515 -4.44 -4.96 -12.77
CA MET A 515 -5.75 -4.61 -13.35
C MET A 515 -6.50 -3.51 -12.56
N GLY A 516 -6.05 -3.27 -11.33
CA GLY A 516 -6.38 -2.11 -10.51
C GLY A 516 -5.10 -1.37 -10.18
N ALA A 517 -5.10 -0.05 -10.31
CA ALA A 517 -3.94 0.80 -10.13
C ALA A 517 -4.19 1.87 -9.04
N HIS A 518 -3.15 2.14 -8.26
CA HIS A 518 -3.03 3.26 -7.33
C HIS A 518 -1.59 3.80 -7.37
N GLY A 519 -1.27 4.91 -6.68
CA GLY A 519 0.03 5.61 -6.78
C GLY A 519 -0.03 6.88 -7.64
N GLY A 520 -1.15 7.60 -7.55
CA GLY A 520 -1.80 8.21 -8.70
C GLY A 520 -1.51 9.64 -9.07
N ILE A 521 -2.41 10.13 -9.93
CA ILE A 521 -2.82 11.51 -10.22
C ILE A 521 -4.06 11.47 -11.12
N GLY A 522 -5.02 10.59 -10.88
CA GLY A 522 -6.18 10.49 -11.76
C GLY A 522 -7.09 9.31 -11.48
N GLY A 523 -8.37 9.48 -11.73
CA GLY A 523 -9.38 8.48 -11.41
C GLY A 523 -9.61 8.35 -9.91
N GLU A 524 -10.21 7.23 -9.53
CA GLU A 524 -10.72 7.01 -8.17
C GLU A 524 -9.63 6.72 -7.13
N GLN A 525 -8.39 6.50 -7.57
CA GLN A 525 -7.27 6.16 -6.69
C GLN A 525 -6.91 7.26 -5.68
N ASN A 526 -7.20 8.52 -6.01
CA ASN A 526 -6.98 9.65 -5.11
C ASN A 526 -8.20 9.99 -4.23
N GLU A 527 -9.32 9.27 -4.38
CA GLU A 527 -10.61 9.55 -3.71
C GLU A 527 -11.02 8.42 -2.75
N PRO A 528 -10.28 8.18 -1.65
CA PRO A 528 -10.72 7.30 -0.59
C PRO A 528 -11.91 7.90 0.19
N PHE A 529 -12.32 7.21 1.26
CA PHE A 529 -13.42 7.63 2.11
C PHE A 529 -13.09 7.52 3.60
N ALA A 530 -13.85 8.27 4.40
CA ALA A 530 -13.89 8.14 5.84
C ALA A 530 -15.34 8.03 6.34
N VAL A 531 -15.53 7.23 7.39
CA VAL A 531 -16.75 7.14 8.18
C VAL A 531 -16.42 7.39 9.65
N TRP A 532 -17.08 8.38 10.25
CA TRP A 532 -16.80 8.83 11.61
C TRP A 532 -18.07 9.30 12.32
N ALA A 533 -18.03 9.43 13.64
CA ALA A 533 -19.20 9.83 14.41
C ALA A 533 -19.53 11.32 14.20
N LYS A 534 -20.83 11.66 14.09
CA LYS A 534 -21.30 13.03 13.83
C LYS A 534 -20.89 14.06 14.91
N ASN A 535 -20.61 13.59 16.13
CA ASN A 535 -20.16 14.44 17.23
C ASN A 535 -18.64 14.69 17.25
N THR A 536 -17.88 14.08 16.34
CA THR A 536 -16.46 14.36 16.17
C THR A 536 -16.27 15.75 15.57
N ARG A 537 -15.48 16.61 16.23
CA ARG A 537 -15.18 17.98 15.77
C ARG A 537 -14.01 18.00 14.78
N PHE A 538 -14.13 17.23 13.70
CA PHE A 538 -13.17 17.20 12.61
C PHE A 538 -13.90 16.80 11.33
N ASP A 539 -13.69 17.57 10.26
CA ASP A 539 -14.26 17.29 8.96
C ASP A 539 -13.25 16.50 8.12
N PHE A 540 -13.48 15.18 8.02
CA PHE A 540 -12.65 14.34 7.17
C PHE A 540 -12.80 14.70 5.68
N GLY A 541 -13.91 15.32 5.25
CA GLY A 541 -14.13 15.72 3.86
C GLY A 541 -13.15 16.79 3.36
N ALA A 542 -12.58 17.57 4.28
CA ALA A 542 -11.58 18.60 3.99
C ALA A 542 -10.13 18.10 4.07
N VAL A 543 -9.92 16.79 4.26
CA VAL A 543 -8.58 16.18 4.28
C VAL A 543 -8.03 16.11 2.86
N ASP A 544 -6.85 16.70 2.68
CA ASP A 544 -6.03 16.67 1.45
C ASP A 544 -4.67 15.98 1.65
N ASN A 545 -4.37 15.57 2.89
CA ASN A 545 -3.17 14.84 3.27
C ASN A 545 -3.40 14.11 4.61
N SER A 546 -2.95 12.86 4.73
CA SER A 546 -3.12 12.06 5.95
C SER A 546 -2.46 12.63 7.21
N CYS A 547 -1.48 13.54 7.07
CA CYS A 547 -0.90 14.28 8.20
C CYS A 547 -1.95 15.10 8.98
N LYS A 548 -3.00 15.62 8.32
CA LYS A 548 -4.09 16.33 9.01
C LYS A 548 -4.89 15.41 9.94
N ILE A 549 -5.05 14.14 9.55
CA ILE A 549 -5.69 13.12 10.39
C ILE A 549 -4.80 12.81 11.60
N TYR A 550 -3.48 12.69 11.39
CA TYR A 550 -2.52 12.54 12.49
C TYR A 550 -2.63 13.71 13.48
N GLU A 551 -2.58 14.96 13.02
CA GLU A 551 -2.66 16.14 13.89
C GLU A 551 -3.93 16.13 14.74
N PHE A 552 -5.09 15.85 14.11
CA PHE A 552 -6.35 15.71 14.82
C PHE A 552 -6.30 14.60 15.89
N LEU A 553 -5.88 13.39 15.53
CA LEU A 553 -5.87 12.27 16.46
C LEU A 553 -4.80 12.42 17.55
N TYR A 554 -3.64 12.97 17.21
CA TYR A 554 -2.57 13.23 18.16
C TYR A 554 -3.04 14.21 19.24
N ASN A 555 -3.59 15.35 18.83
CA ASN A 555 -4.04 16.40 19.75
C ASN A 555 -5.23 15.99 20.63
N ASN A 556 -6.07 15.03 20.19
CA ASN A 556 -7.26 14.61 20.92
C ASN A 556 -7.07 13.34 21.76
N TYR A 557 -6.07 12.50 21.47
CA TYR A 557 -5.92 11.18 22.10
C TYR A 557 -4.50 10.87 22.59
N VAL A 558 -3.48 11.55 22.08
CA VAL A 558 -2.07 11.31 22.41
C VAL A 558 -1.55 12.41 23.33
N GLU A 559 -1.85 12.27 24.61
CA GLU A 559 -1.06 12.88 25.69
C GLU A 559 0.26 12.11 25.89
#